data_AF-A0AAE2VX63-F1
#
_entry.id   AF-A0AAE2VX63-F1
#
_cell.length_a   1.000
_cell.length_b   1.000
_cell.length_c   1.000
_cell.angle_alpha   90.00
_cell.angle_beta   90.00
_cell.angle_gamma   90.00
#
_symmetry.space_group_name_H-M   'P 1'
#
loop_
_entity.id
_entity.type
_entity.pdbx_description
1 polymer ?
#
loop_
_entity_poly.entity_id
_entity_poly.type
_entity_poly.pdbx_seq_one_letter_code
_entity_poly.pdbx_strand_id
1 'polypeptide(L)'
;MWFLPFVLPICLYVAFTDMARMKITNPAVIALALVFVVVGFFLMPFTDYLWRLAALVIVLVVGIVLNAAGAFGAGDAKFAAAAAPFIALGDLRLLMALFAATLLAAAVAHKGVKFTPLRRLAPHWTSWEQGKKFPMGLALGPALAIYLILGALYGR
;
A
#
# COMPACT_ATOMS: atom_id res chain seq x y z
N MET A 1 13.22 -5.24 9.42
CA MET A 1 13.83 -6.29 8.57
C MET A 1 12.90 -7.50 8.37
N TRP A 2 12.38 -8.11 9.43
CA TRP A 2 11.63 -9.37 9.37
C TRP A 2 10.28 -9.37 8.63
N PHE A 3 9.57 -8.23 8.56
CA PHE A 3 8.31 -8.15 7.80
C PHE A 3 8.53 -8.09 6.28
N LEU A 4 9.67 -7.55 5.84
CA LEU A 4 9.94 -7.25 4.43
C LEU A 4 9.76 -8.44 3.47
N PRO A 5 10.29 -9.66 3.73
CA PRO A 5 10.14 -10.78 2.82
C PRO A 5 8.68 -11.21 2.61
N PHE A 6 7.80 -10.95 3.57
CA PHE A 6 6.38 -11.29 3.50
C PHE A 6 5.55 -10.15 2.90
N VAL A 7 5.87 -8.90 3.24
CA VAL A 7 5.12 -7.72 2.79
C VAL A 7 5.44 -7.35 1.34
N LEU A 8 6.70 -7.48 0.92
CA LEU A 8 7.13 -7.08 -0.42
C LEU A 8 6.36 -7.80 -1.54
N PRO A 9 6.20 -9.15 -1.53
CA PRO A 9 5.38 -9.83 -2.54
C PRO A 9 3.92 -9.36 -2.56
N ILE A 10 3.34 -9.05 -1.38
CA ILE A 10 1.96 -8.57 -1.29
C ILE A 10 1.84 -7.16 -1.88
N CYS A 11 2.79 -6.26 -1.61
CA CYS A 11 2.83 -4.92 -2.23
C CYS A 11 2.92 -5.00 -3.75
N LEU A 12 3.77 -5.88 -4.29
CA LEU A 12 3.89 -6.09 -5.73
C LEU A 12 2.61 -6.68 -6.33
N TYR A 13 1.99 -7.64 -5.64
CA TYR A 13 0.71 -8.21 -6.04
C TYR A 13 -0.40 -7.16 -6.04
N VAL A 14 -0.48 -6.29 -5.03
CA VAL A 14 -1.44 -5.18 -4.98
C VAL A 14 -1.21 -4.22 -6.14
N ALA A 15 0.02 -3.78 -6.39
CA ALA A 15 0.34 -2.92 -7.51
C ALA A 15 -0.07 -3.55 -8.86
N PHE A 16 0.26 -4.84 -9.06
CA PHE A 16 -0.10 -5.57 -10.27
C PHE A 16 -1.61 -5.71 -10.45
N THR A 17 -2.33 -6.13 -9.41
CA THR A 17 -3.78 -6.38 -9.51
C THR A 17 -4.57 -5.09 -9.67
N ASP A 18 -4.11 -4.01 -9.06
CA ASP A 18 -4.72 -2.69 -9.22
C ASP A 18 -4.44 -2.12 -10.61
N MET A 19 -3.24 -2.32 -11.15
CA MET A 19 -2.95 -2.00 -12.55
C MET A 19 -3.79 -2.80 -13.54
N ALA A 20 -3.92 -4.11 -13.32
CA ALA A 20 -4.61 -4.99 -14.25
C ALA A 20 -6.13 -4.83 -14.21
N ARG A 21 -6.70 -4.66 -13.01
CA ARG A 21 -8.15 -4.78 -12.78
C ARG A 21 -8.75 -3.57 -12.06
N MET A 22 -7.95 -2.54 -11.72
CA MET A 22 -8.37 -1.38 -10.91
C MET A 22 -9.02 -1.81 -9.58
N LYS A 23 -8.45 -2.86 -8.98
CA LYS A 23 -8.96 -3.48 -7.75
C LYS A 23 -7.82 -3.93 -6.85
N ILE A 24 -7.72 -3.31 -5.68
CA ILE A 24 -7.04 -3.89 -4.52
C ILE A 24 -7.92 -4.99 -3.93
N THR A 25 -7.42 -6.23 -3.97
CA THR A 25 -8.22 -7.40 -3.55
C THR A 25 -8.28 -7.56 -2.03
N ASN A 26 -9.43 -7.94 -1.47
CA ASN A 26 -9.57 -8.21 -0.03
C ASN A 26 -8.56 -9.29 0.46
N PRO A 27 -8.31 -10.40 -0.27
CA PRO A 27 -7.31 -11.38 0.16
C PRO A 27 -5.91 -10.78 0.34
N ALA A 28 -5.48 -9.86 -0.51
CA ALA A 28 -4.19 -9.19 -0.37
C ALA A 28 -4.12 -8.30 0.88
N VAL A 29 -5.20 -7.54 1.16
CA VAL A 29 -5.30 -6.72 2.37
C VAL A 29 -5.31 -7.60 3.63
N ILE A 30 -6.09 -8.67 3.62
CA ILE A 30 -6.17 -9.62 4.74
C ILE A 30 -4.82 -10.29 4.95
N ALA A 31 -4.14 -10.71 3.89
CA ALA A 31 -2.79 -11.28 3.98
C ALA A 31 -1.80 -10.27 4.61
N LEU A 32 -1.85 -9.00 4.20
CA LEU A 32 -0.99 -7.96 4.76
C LEU A 32 -1.25 -7.78 6.27
N ALA A 33 -2.51 -7.72 6.68
CA ALA A 33 -2.88 -7.62 8.10
C ALA A 33 -2.46 -8.88 8.89
N LEU A 34 -2.65 -10.07 8.34
CA LEU A 34 -2.26 -11.33 8.97
C LEU A 34 -0.75 -11.45 9.15
N VAL A 35 0.04 -10.98 8.17
CA VAL A 35 1.50 -10.90 8.31
C VAL A 35 1.84 -10.07 9.55
N PHE A 36 1.19 -8.93 9.77
CA PHE A 36 1.43 -8.14 10.97
C PHE A 36 0.99 -8.88 12.25
N VAL A 37 -0.21 -9.45 12.26
CA VAL A 37 -0.77 -10.14 13.42
C VAL A 37 0.15 -11.27 13.88
N VAL A 38 0.59 -12.12 12.94
CA VAL A 38 1.40 -13.30 13.25
C VAL A 38 2.84 -12.90 13.53
N VAL A 39 3.49 -12.19 12.62
CA VAL A 39 4.93 -11.89 12.74
C VAL A 39 5.17 -10.83 13.83
N GLY A 40 4.29 -9.83 13.94
CA GLY A 40 4.40 -8.79 14.95
C GLY A 40 4.26 -9.30 16.38
N PHE A 41 3.45 -10.34 16.60
CA PHE A 41 3.30 -10.97 17.91
C PHE A 41 4.64 -11.53 18.44
N PHE A 42 5.49 -12.07 17.57
CA PHE A 42 6.79 -12.62 17.95
C PHE A 42 7.91 -11.57 18.01
N LEU A 43 7.74 -10.42 17.35
CA LEU A 43 8.82 -9.45 17.17
C LEU A 43 8.75 -8.23 18.09
N MET A 44 7.60 -7.94 18.69
CA MET A 44 7.40 -6.67 19.39
C MET A 44 6.98 -6.87 20.84
N PRO A 45 7.32 -5.92 21.74
CA PRO A 45 6.73 -5.85 23.06
C PRO A 45 5.20 -5.82 22.97
N PHE A 46 4.54 -6.53 23.88
CA PHE A 46 3.09 -6.75 23.80
C PHE A 46 2.28 -5.44 23.75
N THR A 47 2.68 -4.44 24.53
CA THR A 47 2.02 -3.12 24.55
C THR A 47 2.13 -2.40 23.21
N ASP A 48 3.31 -2.38 22.58
CA ASP A 48 3.53 -1.74 21.28
C ASP A 48 2.78 -2.46 20.16
N TYR A 49 2.75 -3.80 20.23
CA TYR A 49 1.99 -4.63 19.32
C TYR A 49 0.49 -4.27 19.35
N LEU A 50 -0.10 -4.14 20.54
CA LEU A 50 -1.50 -3.74 20.69
C LEU A 50 -1.77 -2.34 20.14
N TRP A 51 -0.88 -1.38 20.38
CA TRP A 51 -1.04 -0.03 19.82
C TRP A 51 -0.98 0.00 18.30
N ARG A 52 -0.13 -0.82 17.69
CA ARG A 52 -0.07 -0.96 16.23
C ARG A 52 -1.32 -1.64 15.67
N LEU A 53 -1.91 -2.61 16.37
CA LEU A 53 -3.22 -3.17 16.00
C LEU A 53 -4.34 -2.14 16.15
N ALA A 54 -4.30 -1.32 17.21
CA ALA A 54 -5.26 -0.22 17.37
C ALA A 54 -5.14 0.78 16.20
N ALA A 55 -3.93 1.08 15.73
CA ALA A 55 -3.71 1.93 14.56
C ALA A 55 -4.38 1.38 13.29
N LEU A 56 -4.39 0.05 13.07
CA LEU A 56 -5.15 -0.55 11.97
C LEU A 56 -6.63 -0.22 12.06
N VAL A 57 -7.24 -0.42 13.23
CA VAL A 57 -8.67 -0.15 13.45
C VAL A 57 -8.98 1.33 13.28
N ILE A 58 -8.16 2.21 13.86
CA ILE A 58 -8.33 3.66 13.75
C ILE A 58 -8.26 4.10 12.28
N VAL A 59 -7.23 3.68 11.55
CA VAL A 59 -7.07 4.04 10.14
C VAL A 59 -8.19 3.45 9.28
N LEU A 60 -8.69 2.26 9.62
CA LEU A 60 -9.84 1.67 8.93
C LEU A 60 -11.10 2.51 9.13
N VAL A 61 -11.40 2.93 10.37
CA VAL A 61 -12.56 3.77 10.68
C VAL A 61 -12.45 5.11 9.94
N VAL A 62 -11.29 5.77 10.00
CA VAL A 62 -11.04 7.02 9.26
C VAL A 62 -11.20 6.79 7.77
N GLY A 63 -10.65 5.71 7.23
CA GLY A 63 -10.77 5.34 5.82
C GLY A 63 -12.20 5.08 5.38
N ILE A 64 -13.03 4.48 6.23
CA ILE A 64 -14.47 4.29 5.97
C ILE A 64 -15.18 5.65 5.89
N VAL A 65 -14.91 6.57 6.81
CA VAL A 65 -15.50 7.92 6.79
C VAL A 65 -15.08 8.68 5.53
N LEU A 66 -13.79 8.65 5.17
CA LEU A 66 -13.28 9.31 3.96
C LEU A 66 -13.84 8.71 2.67
N ASN A 67 -14.03 7.39 2.63
CA ASN A 67 -14.68 6.71 1.51
C ASN A 67 -16.16 7.09 1.40
N ALA A 68 -16.88 7.15 2.53
CA ALA A 68 -18.27 7.60 2.56
C ALA A 68 -18.42 9.07 2.10
N ALA A 69 -17.41 9.91 2.37
CA ALA A 69 -17.32 11.28 1.87
C ALA A 69 -16.87 11.41 0.40
N GLY A 70 -16.54 10.29 -0.28
CA GLY A 70 -16.10 10.27 -1.68
C GLY A 70 -14.65 10.71 -1.91
N ALA A 71 -13.85 10.89 -0.85
CA ALA A 71 -12.47 11.35 -0.93
C ALA A 71 -11.46 10.22 -1.23
N PHE A 72 -11.79 8.97 -0.88
CA PHE A 72 -10.86 7.84 -0.95
C PHE A 72 -11.54 6.57 -1.45
N GLY A 73 -10.83 5.74 -2.23
CA GLY A 73 -11.36 4.44 -2.67
C GLY A 73 -11.48 3.45 -1.51
N ALA A 74 -12.53 2.63 -1.50
CA ALA A 74 -12.72 1.59 -0.48
C ALA A 74 -11.55 0.60 -0.38
N GLY A 75 -10.94 0.24 -1.52
CA GLY A 75 -9.76 -0.64 -1.56
C GLY A 75 -8.53 0.03 -0.96
N ASP A 76 -8.31 1.30 -1.29
CA ASP A 76 -7.18 2.10 -0.82
C ASP A 76 -7.24 2.30 0.69
N ALA A 77 -8.44 2.60 1.21
CA ALA A 77 -8.70 2.76 2.65
C ALA A 77 -8.34 1.48 3.42
N LYS A 78 -8.78 0.34 2.90
CA LYS A 78 -8.49 -0.98 3.48
C LYS A 78 -6.99 -1.30 3.46
N PHE A 79 -6.31 -1.03 2.34
CA PHE A 79 -4.87 -1.23 2.25
C PHE A 79 -4.11 -0.31 3.21
N ALA A 80 -4.46 0.98 3.26
CA ALA A 80 -3.85 1.93 4.19
C ALA A 80 -4.02 1.50 5.66
N ALA A 81 -5.20 0.99 6.01
CA ALA A 81 -5.44 0.42 7.33
C ALA A 81 -4.55 -0.80 7.63
N ALA A 82 -4.45 -1.75 6.69
CA ALA A 82 -3.59 -2.91 6.85
C ALA A 82 -2.08 -2.55 6.85
N ALA A 83 -1.70 -1.45 6.20
CA ALA A 83 -0.34 -0.94 6.18
C ALA A 83 0.04 -0.18 7.46
N ALA A 84 -0.93 0.45 8.14
CA ALA A 84 -0.69 1.30 9.31
C ALA A 84 0.15 0.64 10.42
N PRO A 85 -0.08 -0.63 10.82
CA PRO A 85 0.71 -1.28 11.85
C PRO A 85 2.20 -1.39 11.54
N PHE A 86 2.58 -1.39 10.26
CA PHE A 86 3.98 -1.52 9.84
C PHE A 86 4.75 -0.21 9.96
N ILE A 87 4.07 0.91 10.15
CA ILE A 87 4.64 2.25 10.08
C ILE A 87 4.81 2.79 11.50
N ALA A 88 6.00 3.30 11.81
CA ALA A 88 6.23 4.00 13.08
C ALA A 88 5.60 5.39 13.03
N LEU A 89 4.89 5.80 14.09
CA LEU A 89 4.26 7.12 14.19
C LEU A 89 5.28 8.27 14.09
N GLY A 90 6.52 8.06 14.52
CA GLY A 90 7.60 9.04 14.38
C GLY A 90 8.00 9.30 12.91
N ASP A 91 7.71 8.37 12.01
CA ASP A 91 8.13 8.44 10.61
C ASP A 91 7.05 9.01 9.68
N LEU A 92 5.95 9.55 10.21
CA LEU A 92 4.84 10.05 9.37
C LEU A 92 5.31 11.07 8.33
N ARG A 93 6.29 11.92 8.66
CA ARG A 93 6.85 12.89 7.70
C ARG A 93 7.58 12.21 6.54
N LEU A 94 8.37 11.16 6.84
CA LEU A 94 9.03 10.35 5.83
C LEU A 94 8.00 9.60 4.99
N LEU A 95 6.99 8.99 5.62
CA LEU A 95 5.93 8.29 4.91
C LEU A 95 5.20 9.21 3.94
N MET A 96 4.81 10.41 4.36
CA MET A 96 4.15 11.38 3.48
C MET A 96 5.03 11.77 2.29
N ALA A 97 6.32 11.98 2.51
CA ALA A 97 7.27 12.27 1.44
C ALA A 97 7.43 11.08 0.47
N LEU A 98 7.56 9.85 0.98
CA LEU A 98 7.64 8.64 0.18
C LEU A 98 6.37 8.41 -0.62
N PHE A 99 5.21 8.60 0.00
CA PHE A 99 3.92 8.45 -0.68
C PHE A 99 3.76 9.50 -1.80
N ALA A 100 4.11 10.75 -1.55
CA ALA A 100 4.09 11.79 -2.59
C ALA A 100 5.04 11.45 -3.75
N ALA A 101 6.28 11.04 -3.45
CA ALA A 101 7.27 10.68 -4.45
C ALA A 101 6.84 9.45 -5.29
N THR A 102 6.34 8.40 -4.63
CA THR A 102 5.86 7.19 -5.31
C THR A 102 4.59 7.45 -6.10
N LEU A 103 3.68 8.30 -5.63
CA LEU A 103 2.50 8.71 -6.38
C LEU A 103 2.88 9.46 -7.67
N LEU A 104 3.82 10.41 -7.59
CA LEU A 104 4.32 11.12 -8.77
C LEU A 104 5.02 10.16 -9.74
N ALA A 105 5.92 9.31 -9.24
CA ALA A 105 6.62 8.33 -10.05
C ALA A 105 5.64 7.35 -10.72
N ALA A 106 4.65 6.85 -9.98
CA ALA A 106 3.62 5.95 -10.48
C ALA A 106 2.72 6.63 -11.53
N ALA A 107 2.34 7.90 -11.32
CA ALA A 107 1.56 8.66 -12.29
C ALA A 107 2.33 8.91 -13.59
N VAL A 108 3.61 9.28 -13.50
CA VAL A 108 4.49 9.48 -14.67
C VAL A 108 4.72 8.16 -15.39
N ALA A 109 5.05 7.08 -14.67
CA ALA A 109 5.29 5.76 -15.25
C ALA A 109 4.04 5.20 -15.92
N HIS A 110 2.88 5.27 -15.26
CA HIS A 110 1.60 4.79 -15.81
C HIS A 110 1.23 5.54 -17.10
N LYS A 111 1.22 6.88 -17.04
CA LYS A 111 0.89 7.71 -18.20
C LYS A 111 1.91 7.54 -19.32
N GLY A 112 3.20 7.49 -18.99
CA GLY A 112 4.27 7.26 -19.97
C GLY A 112 4.09 5.92 -20.69
N VAL A 113 4.00 4.82 -19.94
CA VAL A 113 3.86 3.47 -20.49
C VAL A 113 2.61 3.33 -21.36
N LYS A 114 1.49 3.96 -20.98
CA LYS A 114 0.23 3.94 -21.73
C LYS A 114 0.38 4.40 -23.19
N PHE A 115 1.30 5.33 -23.48
CA PHE A 115 1.54 5.87 -24.82
C PHE A 115 2.72 5.23 -25.55
N THR A 116 3.33 4.18 -24.99
CA THR A 116 4.46 3.47 -25.59
C THR A 116 4.04 2.09 -26.12
N PRO A 117 4.84 1.44 -26.99
CA PRO A 117 4.59 0.05 -27.41
C PRO A 117 4.55 -0.95 -26.25
N LEU A 118 5.09 -0.61 -25.07
CA LEU A 118 5.07 -1.47 -23.89
C LEU A 118 3.65 -1.79 -23.42
N ARG A 119 2.65 -0.95 -23.73
CA ARG A 119 1.24 -1.26 -23.46
C ARG A 119 0.81 -2.58 -24.12
N ARG A 120 1.44 -3.01 -25.21
CA ARG A 120 1.15 -4.28 -25.90
C ARG A 120 1.49 -5.52 -25.07
N LEU A 121 2.31 -5.40 -24.02
CA LEU A 121 2.57 -6.51 -23.09
C LEU A 121 1.35 -6.84 -22.23
N ALA A 122 0.45 -5.87 -22.04
CA ALA A 122 -0.72 -6.01 -21.18
C ALA A 122 -1.93 -5.24 -21.76
N PRO A 123 -2.40 -5.58 -22.97
CA PRO A 123 -3.38 -4.77 -23.70
C PRO A 123 -4.76 -4.76 -23.02
N HIS A 124 -5.07 -5.82 -22.27
CA HIS A 124 -6.36 -6.08 -21.62
C HIS A 124 -6.49 -5.48 -20.21
N TRP A 125 -5.50 -4.72 -19.73
CA TRP A 125 -5.57 -4.13 -18.40
C TRP A 125 -6.56 -2.95 -18.35
N THR A 126 -7.42 -2.97 -17.34
CA THR A 126 -8.49 -1.98 -17.14
C THR A 126 -7.96 -0.57 -16.88
N SER A 127 -6.78 -0.44 -16.25
CA SER A 127 -6.21 0.88 -15.92
C SER A 127 -5.85 1.70 -17.16
N TRP A 128 -5.68 1.07 -18.33
CA TRP A 128 -5.43 1.81 -19.58
C TRP A 128 -6.66 2.57 -20.06
N GLU A 129 -7.85 2.05 -19.77
CA GLU A 129 -9.12 2.54 -20.31
C GLU A 129 -9.85 3.47 -19.34
N GLN A 130 -9.59 3.37 -18.03
CA GLN A 130 -10.17 4.28 -17.06
C GLN A 130 -9.50 5.65 -17.10
N GLY A 131 -10.12 6.60 -17.79
CA GLY A 131 -9.54 7.93 -18.07
C GLY A 131 -9.18 8.76 -16.83
N LYS A 132 -10.13 8.97 -15.91
CA LYS A 132 -9.93 9.84 -14.73
C LYS A 132 -9.49 9.11 -13.46
N LYS A 133 -9.59 7.78 -13.43
CA LYS A 133 -9.24 6.97 -12.25
C LYS A 133 -7.80 6.51 -12.36
N PHE A 134 -7.10 6.50 -11.24
CA PHE A 134 -5.70 6.10 -11.15
C PHE A 134 -5.57 4.87 -10.24
N PRO A 135 -4.78 3.83 -10.63
CA PRO A 135 -4.53 2.68 -9.78
C PRO A 135 -3.64 3.06 -8.60
N MET A 136 -4.25 3.45 -7.48
CA MET A 136 -3.56 3.88 -6.27
C MET A 136 -2.67 2.79 -5.67
N GLY A 137 -2.96 1.51 -5.91
CA GLY A 137 -2.11 0.38 -5.52
C GLY A 137 -0.70 0.46 -6.12
N LEU A 138 -0.54 1.09 -7.29
CA LEU A 138 0.77 1.34 -7.91
C LEU A 138 1.60 2.36 -7.11
N ALA A 139 0.99 3.21 -6.30
CA ALA A 139 1.68 4.14 -5.41
C ALA A 139 1.79 3.59 -3.98
N LEU A 140 0.68 3.12 -3.40
CA LEU A 140 0.58 2.64 -2.03
C LEU A 140 1.48 1.43 -1.75
N GLY A 141 1.49 0.45 -2.65
CA GLY A 141 2.33 -0.75 -2.52
C GLY A 141 3.82 -0.40 -2.45
N PRO A 142 4.37 0.31 -3.45
CA PRO A 142 5.76 0.78 -3.42
C PRO A 142 6.08 1.71 -2.26
N ALA A 143 5.18 2.59 -1.83
CA ALA A 143 5.41 3.46 -0.67
C ALA A 143 5.70 2.64 0.59
N LEU A 144 4.86 1.63 0.87
CA LEU A 144 5.07 0.73 2.01
C LEU A 144 6.33 -0.13 1.83
N ALA A 145 6.56 -0.67 0.64
CA ALA A 145 7.72 -1.51 0.35
C ALA A 145 9.03 -0.72 0.54
N ILE A 146 9.14 0.48 -0.02
CA ILE A 146 10.32 1.34 0.11
C ILE A 146 10.50 1.77 1.55
N TYR A 147 9.43 2.13 2.27
CA TYR A 147 9.52 2.43 3.70
C TYR A 147 10.15 1.27 4.49
N LEU A 148 9.70 0.03 4.26
CA LEU A 148 10.26 -1.16 4.92
C LEU A 148 11.70 -1.48 4.47
N ILE A 149 12.04 -1.22 3.21
CA ILE A 149 13.42 -1.37 2.71
C ILE A 149 14.34 -0.36 3.39
N LEU A 150 13.94 0.91 3.48
CA LEU A 150 14.72 1.95 4.16
C LEU A 150 14.88 1.61 5.65
N GLY A 151 13.82 1.16 6.31
CA GLY A 151 13.89 0.67 7.69
C GLY A 151 14.79 -0.56 7.85
N ALA A 152 14.92 -1.41 6.80
CA ALA A 152 15.82 -2.55 6.83
C ALA A 152 17.29 -2.19 6.56
N LEU A 153 17.56 -1.14 5.78
CA LEU A 153 18.92 -0.71 5.44
C LEU A 153 19.51 0.28 6.46
N TYR A 154 18.66 1.14 7.02
CA TYR A 154 19.09 2.28 7.84
C TYR A 154 18.49 2.29 9.24
N GLY A 155 17.50 1.43 9.53
CA GLY A 155 16.97 1.27 10.87
C GLY A 155 18.05 0.68 11.78
N ARG A 156 18.46 1.47 12.79
CA ARG A 156 19.35 1.03 13.87
C ARG A 156 18.54 0.54 15.05
#